data_AF-A0A3D2M8K7-F1
#
_entry.id   AF-A0A3D2M8K7-F1
#
_cell.length_a   1.000
_cell.length_b   1.000
_cell.length_c   1.000
_cell.angle_alpha   90.00
_cell.angle_beta   90.00
_cell.angle_gamma   90.00
#
_symmetry.space_group_name_H-M   'P 1'
#
loop_
_entity.id
_entity.type
_entity.pdbx_description
1 polymer ?
#
loop_
_entity_poly.entity_id
_entity_poly.type
_entity_poly.pdbx_seq_one_letter_code
_entity_poly.pdbx_strand_id
1 'polypeptide(L)' 'METTKQEQQTLGLQPKNAGLLDRFFKLSAHRTSIKTEMLAGLTTFVTMAYIIFVNPNIMADAGIDHG' A
#
# COMPACT_ATOMS: atom_id res chain seq x y z
N MET A 1 -23.64 46.18 22.07
CA MET A 1 -22.30 45.67 21.71
C MET A 1 -22.38 44.16 21.71
N GLU A 2 -22.91 43.58 20.63
CA GLU A 2 -22.93 42.12 20.42
C GLU A 2 -22.30 41.83 19.07
N THR A 3 -21.11 42.40 18.86
CA THR A 3 -20.16 41.78 17.95
C THR A 3 -19.58 40.60 18.70
N THR A 4 -19.86 39.39 18.22
CA THR A 4 -19.06 38.15 18.31
C THR A 4 -19.97 36.95 18.50
N LYS A 5 -20.64 36.54 17.42
CA LYS A 5 -20.96 35.13 17.21
C LYS A 5 -21.13 34.93 15.70
N GLN A 6 -20.40 33.95 15.16
CA GLN A 6 -20.55 33.42 13.80
C GLN A 6 -19.71 34.09 12.70
N GLU A 7 -18.40 34.21 12.92
CA GLU A 7 -17.42 34.25 11.81
C GLU A 7 -16.29 33.24 12.02
N GLN A 8 -16.63 32.02 12.46
CA GLN A 8 -15.68 30.92 12.47
C GLN A 8 -16.34 29.68 11.90
N GLN A 9 -16.88 29.83 10.69
CA GLN A 9 -16.94 28.75 9.72
C GLN A 9 -15.53 28.58 9.14
N THR A 10 -14.58 28.22 10.00
CA THR A 10 -13.24 27.84 9.55
C THR A 10 -13.39 26.51 8.84
N LEU A 11 -13.15 26.49 7.52
CA LEU A 11 -13.06 25.27 6.71
C LEU A 11 -12.22 24.23 7.46
N GLY A 12 -12.90 23.23 8.03
CA GLY A 12 -12.27 22.08 8.65
C GLY A 12 -11.60 21.23 7.59
N LEU A 13 -10.45 21.66 7.08
CA LEU A 13 -9.45 20.72 6.58
C LEU A 13 -9.02 19.90 7.78
N GLN A 14 -9.78 18.84 8.03
CA GLN A 14 -9.49 17.87 9.06
C GLN A 14 -8.04 17.42 8.83
N PRO A 15 -7.14 17.50 9.82
CA PRO A 15 -5.86 16.81 9.74
C PRO A 15 -6.22 15.33 9.70
N LYS A 16 -6.33 14.78 8.48
CA LYS A 16 -6.56 13.37 8.22
C LYS A 16 -5.38 12.68 8.88
N ASN A 17 -5.62 12.13 10.08
CA ASN A 17 -4.64 11.47 10.94
C ASN A 17 -3.59 10.79 10.04
N ALA A 18 -2.42 11.42 9.93
CA ALA A 18 -1.33 10.88 9.13
C ALA A 18 -0.84 9.65 9.90
N GLY A 19 -1.49 8.52 9.63
CA GLY A 19 -1.19 7.26 10.29
C GLY A 19 0.28 6.92 10.04
N LEU A 20 0.85 6.09 10.92
CA LEU A 20 2.25 5.66 10.82
C LEU A 20 2.64 5.25 9.38
N LEU A 21 1.72 4.57 8.68
CA LEU A 21 1.88 4.17 7.28
C LEU A 21 2.08 5.34 6.31
N ASP A 22 1.35 6.46 6.47
CA ASP A 22 1.55 7.66 5.65
C ASP A 22 2.92 8.30 5.93
N ARG A 23 3.46 8.13 7.14
CA ARG A 23 4.80 8.64 7.46
C ARG A 23 5.93 7.75 6.91
N PHE A 24 5.75 6.42 6.94
CA PHE A 24 6.74 5.46 6.42
C PHE A 24 6.75 5.40 4.88
N PHE A 25 5.58 5.35 4.25
CA PHE A 25 5.45 5.19 2.79
C PHE A 25 5.12 6.51 2.07
N LYS A 26 4.88 7.61 2.80
CA LYS A 26 4.59 8.93 2.24
C LYS A 26 3.46 8.90 1.21
N LEU A 27 2.37 8.19 1.49
CA LEU A 27 1.26 7.98 0.55
C LEU A 27 0.68 9.32 0.06
N SER A 28 0.52 10.30 0.95
CA SER A 28 0.08 11.65 0.57
C SER A 28 1.05 12.35 -0.38
N ALA A 29 2.36 12.17 -0.20
CA ALA A 29 3.38 12.77 -1.09
C ALA A 29 3.39 12.08 -2.46
N HIS A 30 3.18 10.77 -2.49
CA HIS A 30 3.08 9.98 -3.72
C HIS A 30 1.68 10.02 -4.35
N ARG A 31 0.71 10.70 -3.72
CA ARG A 31 -0.71 10.73 -4.10
C ARG A 31 -1.32 9.33 -4.29
N THR A 32 -0.87 8.35 -3.51
CA THR A 32 -1.36 6.96 -3.55
C THR A 32 -2.25 6.65 -2.36
N SER A 33 -2.93 5.49 -2.42
CA SER A 33 -3.80 5.01 -1.33
C SER A 33 -3.33 3.65 -0.83
N ILE A 34 -3.61 3.33 0.44
CA ILE A 34 -3.22 2.05 1.06
C ILE A 34 -3.71 0.86 0.23
N LYS A 35 -4.94 0.95 -0.32
CA LYS A 35 -5.50 -0.12 -1.18
C LYS A 35 -4.68 -0.30 -2.45
N THR A 36 -4.24 0.79 -3.07
CA THR A 36 -3.41 0.79 -4.28
C THR A 36 -2.03 0.18 -4.00
N GLU A 37 -1.38 0.62 -2.91
CA GLU A 37 -0.06 0.10 -2.50
C GLU A 37 -0.12 -1.39 -2.14
N MET A 38 -1.18 -1.82 -1.46
CA MET A 38 -1.36 -3.23 -1.10
C MET A 38 -1.56 -4.11 -2.33
N LEU A 39 -2.30 -3.64 -3.34
CA LEU A 39 -2.48 -4.38 -4.59
C LEU A 39 -1.19 -4.43 -5.41
N ALA A 40 -0.44 -3.33 -5.46
CA ALA A 40 0.87 -3.27 -6.10
C ALA A 40 1.86 -4.25 -5.44
N GLY A 41 1.96 -4.22 -4.11
CA GLY A 41 2.81 -5.13 -3.34
C GLY A 41 2.39 -6.59 -3.47
N LEU A 42 1.07 -6.87 -3.43
CA LEU A 42 0.55 -8.23 -3.62
C LEU A 42 0.89 -8.77 -5.01
N THR A 43 0.77 -7.94 -6.05
CA THR A 43 1.09 -8.34 -7.43
C THR A 43 2.56 -8.72 -7.54
N THR A 44 3.46 -7.86 -7.04
CA THR A 44 4.91 -8.15 -7.01
C THR A 44 5.23 -9.41 -6.21
N PHE A 45 4.59 -9.58 -5.04
CA PHE A 45 4.77 -10.77 -4.22
C PHE A 45 4.36 -12.04 -4.96
N VAL A 46 3.18 -12.05 -5.60
CA VAL A 46 2.70 -13.20 -6.37
C VAL A 46 3.62 -13.49 -7.56
N THR A 47 4.11 -12.47 -8.26
CA THR A 47 5.09 -12.66 -9.36
C THR A 47 6.37 -13.33 -8.86
N MET A 48 6.93 -12.87 -7.74
CA MET A 48 8.14 -13.48 -7.18
C MET A 48 7.87 -14.89 -6.62
N ALA A 49 6.74 -15.08 -5.95
CA ALA A 49 6.32 -16.39 -5.45
C ALA A 49 6.18 -17.39 -6.60
N TYR A 50 5.55 -16.99 -7.71
CA TYR A 50 5.46 -17.82 -8.91
C TYR A 50 6.84 -18.25 -9.40
N ILE A 51 7.82 -17.36 -9.50
CA ILE A 51 9.19 -17.70 -9.93
C ILE A 51 9.83 -18.73 -8.99
N ILE A 52 9.67 -18.57 -7.67
CA ILE A 52 10.23 -19.50 -6.67
C ILE A 52 9.59 -20.88 -6.75
N PHE A 53 8.29 -20.99 -7.04
CA PHE A 53 7.59 -22.27 -7.11
C PHE A 53 7.63 -22.92 -8.49
N VAL A 54 7.76 -22.14 -9.56
CA VAL A 54 7.75 -22.65 -10.93
C VAL A 54 9.12 -23.09 -11.41
N ASN A 55 10.21 -22.40 -11.03
CA ASN A 55 11.55 -22.88 -11.39
C ASN A 55 11.86 -24.29 -10.86
N PRO A 56 11.45 -24.69 -9.63
CA PRO A 56 11.59 -26.06 -9.15
C PRO A 56 10.56 -27.03 -9.72
N ASN A 57 9.29 -26.62 -9.91
CA ASN A 57 8.29 -27.52 -10.48
C ASN A 57 8.63 -27.93 -11.92
N ILE A 58 9.22 -27.03 -12.72
CA ILE A 58 9.68 -27.38 -14.06
C ILE A 58 10.87 -28.37 -14.01
N MET A 59 11.76 -28.26 -13.02
CA MET A 59 12.85 -29.22 -12.82
C MET A 59 12.34 -30.58 -12.31
N ALA A 60 11.30 -30.59 -11.48
CA ALA A 60 10.64 -31.80 -10.99
C ALA A 60 9.86 -32.55 -12.10
N ASP A 61 9.13 -31.82 -12.96
CA ASP A 61 8.41 -32.39 -14.11
C ASP A 61 9.36 -32.83 -15.24
N ALA A 62 10.58 -32.28 -15.29
CA ALA A 62 11.62 -32.67 -16.24
C ALA A 62 12.42 -33.94 -15.84
N GLY A 63 12.08 -34.58 -14.71
CA GLY A 63 12.64 -35.88 -14.33
C GLY A 63 14.04 -35.85 -13.71
N ILE A 64 14.49 -34.71 -13.18
CA ILE A 64 15.69 -34.69 -12.32
C ILE A 64 15.27 -35.16 -10.92
N ASP A 65 15.70 -36.37 -10.60
CA ASP A 65 15.52 -37.04 -9.30
C ASP A 65 15.89 -36.09 -8.16
N HIS A 66 15.06 -36.04 -7.12
CA HIS A 66 15.40 -35.37 -5.89
C HIS A 66 16.32 -36.32 -5.10
N GLY A 67 17.57 -36.44 -5.54
CA GLY A 67 18.60 -37.32 -4.97
C GLY A 67 20.00 -37.01 -5.45
#